data_AF-A0A7C7SX39-F1
#
_entry.id   AF-A0A7C7SX39-F1
#
_cell.length_a   1.000
_cell.length_b   1.000
_cell.length_c   1.000
_cell.angle_alpha   90.00
_cell.angle_beta   90.00
_cell.angle_gamma   90.00
#
_symmetry.space_group_name_H-M   'P 1'
#
loop_
_entity.id
_entity.type
_entity.pdbx_description
1 polymer ?
#
loop_
_entity_poly.entity_id
_entity_poly.type
_entity_poly.pdbx_seq_one_letter_code
_entity_poly.pdbx_strand_id
1 'polypeptide(L)' 'HPDLVSGTSHFRVSFEDGMALMKQLQRSLSGIAIPQYVLDIPGGFGKVPVTPDYVRIIDDRYVITDPKGHEHIYPLPKT' A
#
# COMPACT_ATOMS: atom_id res chain seq x y z
N HIS A 1 3.08 3.37 2.93
CA HIS A 1 1.74 3.93 2.67
C HIS A 1 1.18 4.43 4.00
N PRO A 2 0.48 5.57 4.08
CA PRO A 2 -0.03 6.10 5.34
C PRO A 2 -0.94 5.11 6.09
N ASP A 3 -0.80 5.04 7.41
CA ASP A 3 -1.55 4.12 8.28
C ASP A 3 -3.00 4.57 8.53
N LEU A 4 -3.88 3.60 8.78
CA LEU A 4 -5.33 3.80 9.00
C LEU A 4 -5.57 4.26 10.45
N VAL A 5 -5.06 5.44 10.76
CA VAL A 5 -5.19 6.07 12.07
C VAL A 5 -6.32 7.09 12.02
N SER A 6 -7.14 7.14 13.07
CA SER A 6 -8.20 8.14 13.18
C SER A 6 -7.62 9.56 13.13
N GLY A 7 -8.24 10.43 12.35
CA GLY A 7 -7.80 11.83 12.19
C GLY A 7 -6.72 12.07 11.14
N THR A 8 -6.15 11.04 10.50
CA THR A 8 -5.09 11.19 9.48
C THR A 8 -5.58 11.00 8.04
N SER A 9 -6.89 10.96 7.81
CA SER A 9 -7.48 10.72 6.48
C SER A 9 -7.01 11.70 5.41
N HIS A 10 -6.74 12.96 5.78
CA HIS A 10 -6.27 13.99 4.85
C HIS A 10 -4.82 13.79 4.37
N PHE A 11 -4.04 12.92 5.02
CA PHE A 11 -2.73 12.50 4.53
C PHE A 11 -2.80 11.28 3.60
N ARG A 12 -4.00 10.76 3.33
CA ARG A 12 -4.19 9.62 2.43
C ARG A 12 -3.76 9.99 1.02
N VAL A 13 -3.07 9.05 0.39
CA VAL A 13 -2.72 9.08 -1.02
C VAL A 13 -3.28 7.83 -1.68
N SER A 14 -3.59 7.90 -2.96
CA SER A 14 -3.95 6.73 -3.74
C SER A 14 -2.74 5.78 -3.86
N PHE A 15 -2.98 4.49 -4.14
CA PHE A 15 -1.87 3.58 -4.42
C PHE A 15 -1.17 3.97 -5.72
N GLU A 16 -1.93 4.47 -6.69
CA GLU A 16 -1.48 4.97 -7.98
C GLU A 16 -0.45 6.09 -7.83
N ASP A 17 -0.74 7.10 -7.00
CA ASP A 17 0.17 8.21 -6.72
C ASP A 17 1.44 7.74 -6.01
N GLY A 18 1.29 6.85 -5.03
CA GLY A 18 2.42 6.24 -4.33
C GLY A 18 3.34 5.45 -5.28
N MET A 19 2.76 4.67 -6.18
CA MET A 19 3.49 3.89 -7.19
C MET A 19 4.13 4.80 -8.24
N ALA A 20 3.47 5.89 -8.63
CA ALA A 20 4.04 6.89 -9.53
C ALA A 20 5.28 7.55 -8.90
N LEU A 21 5.24 7.90 -7.61
CA LEU A 21 6.39 8.41 -6.87
C LEU A 21 7.54 7.38 -6.84
N MET A 22 7.24 6.11 -6.51
CA MET A 22 8.25 5.05 -6.52
C MET A 22 8.95 4.91 -7.87
N LYS A 23 8.19 5.00 -8.97
CA LYS A 23 8.73 4.95 -10.33
C LYS A 23 9.66 6.13 -10.63
N GLN A 24 9.40 7.30 -10.07
CA GLN A 24 10.30 8.45 -10.17
C GLN A 24 11.59 8.20 -9.37
N LEU A 25 11.48 7.73 -8.12
CA LEU A 25 12.64 7.44 -7.27
C LEU A 25 13.58 6.39 -7.90
N GLN A 26 13.02 5.35 -8.52
CA GLN A 26 13.81 4.32 -9.22
C GLN A 26 14.67 4.86 -10.36
N ARG A 27 14.31 6.00 -10.97
CA ARG A 27 15.09 6.64 -12.03
C ARG A 27 16.22 7.52 -11.50
N SER A 28 16.08 8.00 -10.27
CA SER A 28 16.97 9.03 -9.70
C SER A 28 17.92 8.48 -8.65
N LEU A 29 17.62 7.33 -8.05
CA LEU A 29 18.41 6.74 -6.97
C LEU A 29 19.19 5.51 -7.43
N SER A 30 20.32 5.25 -6.77
CA SER A 30 21.01 3.97 -6.92
C SER A 30 20.14 2.83 -6.39
N GLY A 31 20.35 1.61 -6.90
CA GLY A 31 19.53 0.44 -6.52
C GLY A 31 19.43 0.22 -5.00
N ILE A 32 20.53 0.41 -4.28
CA ILE A 32 20.61 0.25 -2.82
C ILE A 32 19.85 1.33 -2.03
N ALA A 33 19.52 2.45 -2.66
CA ALA A 33 18.81 3.57 -2.05
C ALA A 33 17.31 3.58 -2.37
N ILE A 34 16.84 2.66 -3.22
CA ILE A 34 15.41 2.56 -3.56
C ILE A 34 14.67 1.98 -2.34
N PRO A 35 13.70 2.71 -1.76
CA PRO A 35 12.93 2.19 -0.63
C PRO A 35 11.93 1.13 -1.09
N GLN A 36 11.45 0.33 -0.15
CA GLN A 36 10.31 -0.55 -0.41
C GLN A 36 9.01 0.20 -0.07
N TYR A 37 8.07 0.25 -1.02
CA TYR A 37 6.74 0.78 -0.75
C TYR A 37 5.89 -0.28 -0.07
N VAL A 38 5.57 -0.06 1.20
CA VAL A 38 4.90 -1.03 2.07
C VAL A 38 3.55 -0.52 2.56
N LEU A 39 2.65 -1.47 2.84
CA LEU A 39 1.33 -1.28 3.42
C LEU A 39 1.26 -1.97 4.77
N ASP A 40 0.72 -1.30 5.78
CA ASP A 40 0.33 -1.92 7.05
C ASP A 40 -1.13 -2.37 6.99
N ILE A 41 -1.38 -3.65 7.30
CA ILE A 41 -2.72 -4.24 7.25
C ILE A 41 -3.39 -4.03 8.62
N PRO A 42 -4.54 -3.32 8.68
CA PRO A 42 -5.26 -3.09 9.93
C PRO A 42 -5.62 -4.37 10.64
N GLY A 43 -5.64 -4.35 11.98
CA GLY A 43 -5.92 -5.54 12.79
C GLY A 43 -4.68 -6.37 13.09
N GLY A 44 -3.48 -5.89 12.74
CA GLY A 44 -2.22 -6.54 13.14
C GLY A 44 -1.83 -7.73 12.28
N PHE A 45 -2.32 -7.81 11.03
CA PHE A 45 -1.98 -8.88 10.08
C PHE A 45 -0.59 -8.69 9.42
N GLY A 46 0.13 -7.64 9.81
CA GLY A 46 1.51 -7.37 9.41
C GLY A 46 1.63 -6.33 8.30
N LYS A 47 2.84 -6.26 7.75
CA LYS A 47 3.18 -5.34 6.65
C LYS A 47 3.50 -6.14 5.40
N VAL A 48 3.07 -5.63 4.26
CA VAL A 48 3.32 -6.25 2.95
C VAL A 48 3.85 -5.23 1.95
N PRO A 49 4.71 -5.62 1.01
CA PRO A 49 5.05 -4.76 -0.11
C PRO A 49 3.81 -4.48 -0.96
N VAL A 50 3.74 -3.28 -1.54
CA VAL A 50 2.73 -2.94 -2.54
C VAL A 50 3.20 -3.50 -3.89
N THR A 51 2.87 -4.76 -4.14
CA THR A 51 3.13 -5.46 -5.41
C THR A 51 1.87 -6.19 -5.86
N PRO A 52 1.76 -6.59 -7.14
CA PRO A 52 0.61 -7.33 -7.65
C PRO A 52 0.30 -8.64 -6.91
N ASP A 53 1.30 -9.26 -6.29
CA ASP A 53 1.14 -10.52 -5.53
C ASP A 53 0.39 -10.30 -4.20
N TYR A 54 0.56 -9.12 -3.59
CA TYR A 54 0.00 -8.80 -2.27
C TYR A 54 -1.20 -7.86 -2.35
N VAL A 55 -1.31 -7.05 -3.40
CA VAL A 55 -2.33 -6.01 -3.55
C VAL A 55 -3.04 -6.17 -4.88
N ARG A 56 -4.34 -6.46 -4.83
CA ARG A 56 -5.20 -6.59 -6.01
C ARG A 56 -6.42 -5.68 -5.89
N ILE A 57 -7.03 -5.38 -7.04
CA ILE A 57 -8.32 -4.68 -7.11
C ILE A 57 -9.35 -5.69 -7.61
N ILE A 58 -10.41 -5.91 -6.82
CA ILE A 58 -11.55 -6.77 -7.16
C ILE A 58 -12.81 -5.98 -6.83
N ASP A 59 -13.72 -5.82 -7.80
CA ASP A 59 -14.98 -5.08 -7.65
C ASP A 59 -14.78 -3.70 -6.98
N ASP A 60 -13.81 -2.92 -7.50
CA ASP A 60 -13.41 -1.60 -7.00
C ASP A 60 -12.92 -1.56 -5.53
N ARG A 61 -12.48 -2.71 -4.99
CA ARG A 61 -11.93 -2.82 -3.64
C ARG A 61 -10.51 -3.34 -3.68
N TYR A 62 -9.66 -2.77 -2.82
CA TYR A 62 -8.33 -3.32 -2.59
C TYR A 62 -8.43 -4.58 -1.73
N VAL A 63 -7.95 -5.69 -2.27
CA VAL A 63 -7.80 -6.97 -1.60
C VAL A 63 -6.32 -7.20 -1.32
N ILE A 64 -5.98 -7.35 -0.05
CA ILE A 64 -4.61 -7.50 0.43
C ILE A 64 -4.42 -8.92 0.94
N THR A 65 -3.46 -9.64 0.37
CA THR A 65 -3.04 -10.93 0.89
C THR A 65 -2.02 -10.70 2.01
N ASP A 66 -2.22 -11.28 3.20
CA ASP A 66 -1.25 -11.20 4.29
C ASP A 66 -0.10 -12.22 4.11
N PRO A 67 0.99 -12.15 4.90
CA PRO A 67 2.10 -13.10 4.80
C PRO A 67 1.72 -14.57 5.09
N LYS A 68 0.55 -14.82 5.68
CA LYS A 68 0.01 -16.17 5.93
C LYS A 68 -0.90 -16.64 4.79
N GLY A 69 -1.14 -15.81 3.77
CA GLY A 69 -1.98 -16.11 2.62
C GLY A 69 -3.46 -15.79 2.81
N HIS A 70 -3.87 -15.12 3.89
CA HIS A 70 -5.27 -14.71 4.05
C HIS A 70 -5.56 -13.40 3.35
N GLU A 71 -6.77 -13.26 2.81
CA GLU A 71 -7.20 -12.05 2.12
C GLU A 71 -7.95 -11.09 3.05
N HIS A 72 -7.66 -9.80 2.91
CA HIS A 72 -8.24 -8.71 3.69
C HIS A 72 -8.72 -7.59 2.77
N ILE A 73 -9.94 -7.12 2.98
CA ILE A 73 -10.43 -5.93 2.27
C ILE A 73 -9.80 -4.69 2.92
N TYR A 74 -8.99 -3.97 2.16
CA TYR A 74 -8.41 -2.71 2.62
C TYR A 74 -9.42 -1.58 2.44
N PRO A 75 -9.74 -0.83 3.50
CA PRO A 75 -10.76 0.21 3.41
C PRO A 75 -10.23 1.38 2.58
N LEU A 76 -11.00 1.75 1.56
CA LEU A 76 -10.78 3.00 0.82
C LEU A 76 -11.06 4.20 1.75
N PRO A 77 -10.35 5.32 1.58
CA PRO A 77 -10.78 6.58 2.17
C PRO A 77 -12.22 6.86 1.71
N LYS A 78 -13.11 7.18 2.65
CA LYS A 78 -14.36 7.82 2.28
C LYS A 78 -13.99 9.20 1.74
N THR A 79 -14.25 9.44 0.45
CA THR A 79 -14.21 10.77 -0.16
C THR A 79 -15.01 11.77 0.66
#